data_AF-A0A6A6Z461-F1
#
_entry.id   AF-A0A6A6Z461-F1
#
_cell.length_a   1.000
_cell.length_b   1.000
_cell.length_c   1.000
_cell.angle_alpha   90.00
_cell.angle_beta   90.00
_cell.angle_gamma   90.00
#
_symmetry.space_group_name_H-M   'P 1'
#
loop_
_entity.id
_entity.type
_entity.pdbx_description
1 polymer ?
#
loop_
_entity_poly.entity_id
_entity_poly.type
_entity_poly.pdbx_seq_one_letter_code
_entity_poly.pdbx_strand_id
1 'polypeptide(L)'
;MFNDPQLIQKLAANPKTSGLLADHSFMDKLQRLKANPNSIGEEMRDPRFLQVMSVLLGIDMSFGAPPGGEDAPSAGRATEVEEDVPMRDAKPEPKRAPEPEPEPEDEEAIAAKEAKAKADEEKKLGTENYKKRNFDAAIEHYSAAWSLHKDITYLTNLGAAKFEKGDYQGAIEACQQAIEYGREVLADFKIIAKYVYLSIRFPFNTNIT
;
A
#
# COMPACT_ATOMS: atom_id res chain seq x y z
N MET A 1 19.96 -4.29 26.79
CA MET A 1 19.49 -2.95 27.21
C MET A 1 18.31 -3.02 28.16
N PHE A 2 17.22 -3.74 27.84
CA PHE A 2 16.03 -3.84 28.70
C PHE A 2 16.08 -4.87 29.85
N ASN A 3 17.11 -5.72 29.85
CA ASN A 3 17.34 -6.73 30.90
C ASN A 3 18.14 -6.22 32.10
N ASP A 4 18.53 -4.93 32.10
CA ASP A 4 19.38 -4.36 33.14
C ASP A 4 18.56 -4.01 34.40
N PRO A 5 18.87 -4.57 35.59
CA PRO A 5 18.20 -4.21 36.83
C PRO A 5 18.35 -2.72 37.20
N GLN A 6 19.34 -2.01 36.65
CA GLN A 6 19.51 -0.56 36.86
C GLN A 6 18.61 0.32 35.97
N LEU A 7 17.89 -0.26 35.00
CA LEU A 7 17.02 0.47 34.09
C LEU A 7 15.86 1.15 34.83
N ILE A 8 15.18 0.43 35.72
CA ILE A 8 14.06 0.95 36.51
C ILE A 8 14.55 2.10 37.42
N GLN A 9 15.75 1.97 38.00
CA GLN A 9 16.33 2.99 38.85
C GLN A 9 16.66 4.28 38.07
N LYS A 10 17.15 4.17 36.83
CA LYS A 10 17.40 5.32 35.95
C LYS A 10 16.12 5.99 35.48
N LEU A 11 15.07 5.22 35.23
CA LEU A 11 13.75 5.77 34.86
C LEU A 11 13.04 6.43 36.04
N ALA A 12 13.24 5.92 37.27
CA ALA A 12 12.72 6.53 38.49
C ALA A 12 13.46 7.81 38.87
N ALA A 13 14.76 7.89 38.58
CA ALA A 13 15.57 9.08 38.83
C ALA A 13 15.26 10.24 37.87
N ASN A 14 14.61 9.98 36.74
CA ASN A 14 14.30 11.02 35.75
C ASN A 14 12.84 11.51 35.92
N PRO A 15 12.62 12.83 36.11
CA PRO A 15 11.30 13.40 36.39
C PRO A 15 10.29 13.22 35.23
N LYS A 16 10.78 13.01 34.01
CA LYS A 16 9.94 12.81 32.82
C LYS A 16 9.40 11.38 32.70
N THR A 17 10.10 10.39 33.25
CA THR A 17 9.73 8.96 33.14
C THR A 17 9.31 8.34 34.47
N SER A 18 9.57 9.00 35.59
CA SER A 18 9.17 8.54 36.93
C SER A 18 7.65 8.42 37.07
N GLY A 19 6.89 9.32 36.44
CA GLY A 19 5.42 9.24 36.39
C GLY A 19 4.89 8.07 35.57
N LEU A 20 5.66 7.59 34.59
CA LEU A 20 5.28 6.43 33.76
C LEU A 20 5.46 5.11 34.53
N LEU A 21 6.34 5.06 35.53
CA LEU A 21 6.53 3.89 36.40
C LEU A 21 5.36 3.67 37.36
N ALA A 22 4.51 4.68 37.58
CA ALA A 22 3.28 4.55 38.35
C ALA A 22 2.15 3.86 37.56
N ASP A 23 2.30 3.72 36.24
CA ASP A 23 1.33 3.08 35.35
C ASP A 23 1.59 1.57 35.25
N HIS A 24 0.62 0.76 35.67
CA HIS A 24 0.71 -0.71 35.63
C HIS A 24 0.87 -1.22 34.18
N SER A 25 0.19 -0.58 33.23
CA SER A 25 0.24 -0.96 31.81
C SER A 25 1.64 -0.75 31.21
N PHE A 26 2.37 0.25 31.68
CA PHE A 26 3.72 0.54 31.24
C PHE A 26 4.74 -0.45 31.79
N MET A 27 4.56 -0.87 33.06
CA MET A 27 5.38 -1.90 33.68
C MET A 27 5.23 -3.26 32.98
N ASP A 28 4.00 -3.62 32.57
CA ASP A 28 3.73 -4.83 31.79
C ASP A 28 4.44 -4.81 30.44
N LYS A 29 4.46 -3.66 29.76
CA LYS A 29 5.19 -3.46 28.49
C LYS A 29 6.70 -3.63 28.66
N LEU A 30 7.27 -3.04 29.72
CA LEU A 30 8.69 -3.22 30.05
C LEU A 30 9.03 -4.69 30.35
N GLN A 31 8.16 -5.40 31.06
CA GLN A 31 8.34 -6.83 31.35
C GLN A 31 8.21 -7.70 30.09
N ARG A 32 7.31 -7.33 29.17
CA ARG A 32 7.15 -8.00 27.87
C ARG A 32 8.40 -7.86 27.00
N LEU A 33 8.97 -6.66 26.95
CA LEU A 33 10.23 -6.40 26.23
C LEU A 33 11.43 -7.10 26.85
N LYS A 34 11.41 -7.26 28.16
CA LYS A 34 12.40 -8.05 28.89
C LYS A 34 12.35 -9.52 28.47
N ALA A 35 11.14 -10.07 28.35
CA ALA A 35 10.91 -11.45 27.92
C ALA A 35 11.16 -11.64 26.41
N ASN A 36 10.79 -10.66 25.58
CA ASN A 36 10.83 -10.74 24.13
C ASN A 36 11.42 -9.46 23.51
N PRO A 37 12.72 -9.45 23.16
CA PRO A 37 13.35 -8.28 22.54
C PRO A 37 12.82 -7.97 21.13
N ASN A 38 12.14 -8.91 20.47
CA ASN A 38 11.52 -8.71 19.14
C ASN A 38 10.25 -7.86 19.17
N SER A 39 9.60 -7.67 20.33
CA SER A 39 8.38 -6.84 20.42
C SER A 39 8.68 -5.33 20.53
N ILE A 40 9.96 -4.93 20.45
CA ILE A 40 10.36 -3.53 20.57
C ILE A 40 9.84 -2.65 19.42
N GLY A 41 9.68 -3.22 18.23
CA GLY A 41 9.17 -2.49 17.07
C GLY A 41 7.70 -2.08 17.20
N GLU A 42 6.90 -2.84 17.94
CA GLU A 42 5.50 -2.49 18.23
C GLU A 42 5.43 -1.40 19.32
N GLU A 43 6.33 -1.49 20.32
CA GLU A 43 6.38 -0.53 21.42
C GLU A 43 7.00 0.82 21.02
N MET A 44 7.85 0.86 19.99
CA MET A 44 8.39 2.09 19.40
C MET A 44 7.33 3.02 18.80
N ARG A 45 6.10 2.54 18.59
CA ARG A 45 4.96 3.37 18.19
C ARG A 45 4.35 4.11 19.38
N ASP A 46 4.64 3.71 20.61
CA ASP A 46 4.16 4.38 21.82
C ASP A 46 5.07 5.58 22.16
N PRO A 47 4.53 6.81 22.20
CA PRO A 47 5.32 8.00 22.54
C PRO A 47 5.94 7.93 23.95
N ARG A 48 5.30 7.22 24.89
CA ARG A 48 5.79 7.03 26.27
C ARG A 48 7.02 6.12 26.29
N PHE A 49 7.05 5.14 25.40
CA PHE A 49 8.18 4.21 25.30
C PHE A 49 9.41 4.87 24.66
N LEU A 50 9.21 5.72 23.65
CA LEU A 50 10.27 6.54 23.07
C LEU A 50 10.92 7.47 24.11
N GLN A 51 10.11 8.01 25.02
CA GLN A 51 10.61 8.84 26.13
C GLN A 51 11.54 8.03 27.05
N VAL A 52 11.18 6.79 27.38
CA VAL A 52 12.03 5.87 28.17
C VAL A 52 13.31 5.47 27.43
N MET A 53 13.21 5.20 26.13
CA MET A 53 14.38 4.96 25.28
C MET A 53 15.31 6.18 25.21
N SER A 54 14.76 7.39 25.17
CA SER A 54 15.54 8.63 25.15
C SER A 54 16.35 8.82 26.44
N VAL A 55 15.72 8.54 27.60
CA VAL A 55 16.39 8.59 28.91
C VAL A 55 17.45 7.48 29.02
N LEU A 56 17.16 6.28 28.50
CA LEU A 56 18.11 5.16 28.53
C LEU A 56 19.32 5.39 27.61
N LEU A 57 19.13 6.07 26.48
CA LEU A 57 20.18 6.50 25.56
C LEU A 57 20.88 7.80 26.00
N GLY A 58 20.45 8.42 27.11
CA GLY A 58 21.04 9.63 27.66
C GLY A 58 20.78 10.89 26.83
N ILE A 59 19.76 10.87 25.96
CA ILE A 59 19.38 11.98 25.09
C ILE A 59 18.18 12.68 25.73
N ASP A 60 18.43 13.70 26.54
CA ASP A 60 17.35 14.57 27.01
C ASP A 60 16.89 15.44 25.82
N MET A 61 15.80 15.06 25.17
CA MET A 61 15.16 15.92 24.17
C MET A 61 14.47 17.10 24.89
N SER A 62 15.26 18.12 25.21
CA SER A 62 14.81 19.50 25.27
C SER A 62 14.91 20.08 23.86
N PHE A 63 13.93 19.76 23.01
CA PHE A 63 13.91 20.26 21.65
C PHE A 63 13.32 21.68 21.65
N GLY A 64 14.12 22.62 21.16
CA GLY A 64 14.02 24.06 21.37
C GLY A 64 12.76 24.75 20.87
N ALA A 65 12.43 25.84 21.57
CA ALA A 65 11.56 26.92 21.11
C ALA A 65 12.10 27.59 19.83
N PRO A 66 11.24 28.17 18.99
CA PRO A 66 11.58 29.35 18.19
C PRO A 66 11.12 30.64 18.91
N PRO A 67 11.85 31.76 18.75
CA PRO A 67 11.53 33.03 19.39
C PRO A 67 10.47 33.82 18.60
N GLY A 68 9.54 34.44 19.34
CA GLY A 68 9.02 35.80 19.14
C GLY A 68 8.23 36.19 17.88
N GLY A 69 7.00 36.67 18.12
CA GLY A 69 6.23 37.59 17.24
C GLY A 69 4.84 37.05 16.90
N GLU A 70 3.83 37.20 17.76
CA GLU A 70 2.88 38.34 17.82
C GLU A 70 2.00 38.49 16.56
N ASP A 71 0.79 37.92 16.62
CA ASP A 71 -0.52 38.56 16.36
C ASP A 71 -1.60 37.48 16.12
N ALA A 72 -2.64 37.52 16.95
CA ALA A 72 -3.90 36.80 16.77
C ALA A 72 -4.96 37.81 16.28
N PRO A 73 -6.04 37.46 15.55
CA PRO A 73 -7.11 36.67 16.19
C PRO A 73 -8.04 35.83 15.28
N SER A 74 -8.74 34.91 15.97
CA SER A 74 -10.16 34.54 15.81
C SER A 74 -10.65 33.50 14.78
N ALA A 75 -11.34 32.51 15.37
CA ALA A 75 -12.61 31.89 14.98
C ALA A 75 -12.66 30.76 13.94
N GLY A 76 -13.34 29.68 14.33
CA GLY A 76 -14.10 28.84 13.40
C GLY A 76 -13.76 27.35 13.48
N ARG A 77 -14.69 26.57 14.04
CA ARG A 77 -14.61 25.12 14.25
C ARG A 77 -15.23 24.36 13.07
N ALA A 78 -14.62 23.21 12.74
CA ALA A 78 -15.11 22.07 11.94
C ALA A 78 -15.30 22.34 10.42
N THR A 79 -14.91 21.49 9.46
CA THR A 79 -14.60 20.05 9.42
C THR A 79 -13.95 19.77 8.05
N GLU A 80 -12.95 18.86 8.03
CA GLU A 80 -12.61 17.92 6.94
C GLU A 80 -11.99 18.43 5.60
N VAL A 81 -11.01 17.63 5.14
CA VAL A 81 -10.37 17.47 3.80
C VAL A 81 -9.36 18.48 3.20
N GLU A 82 -8.21 17.89 2.82
CA GLU A 82 -7.30 18.16 1.68
C GLU A 82 -6.21 19.26 1.70
N GLU A 83 -5.18 18.95 0.90
CA GLU A 83 -3.82 19.50 0.74
C GLU A 83 -3.74 20.99 0.37
N ASP A 84 -2.71 21.70 0.86
CA ASP A 84 -1.71 22.36 -0.01
C ASP A 84 -0.47 22.85 0.77
N VAL A 85 0.71 22.83 0.13
CA VAL A 85 2.06 22.97 0.71
C VAL A 85 2.68 24.34 0.36
N PRO A 86 3.58 24.89 1.19
CA PRO A 86 4.84 25.37 0.61
C PRO A 86 6.08 24.83 1.33
N MET A 87 7.09 24.57 0.50
CA MET A 87 8.31 23.75 0.63
C MET A 87 9.39 24.20 1.64
N ARG A 88 10.18 23.18 2.07
CA ARG A 88 11.67 23.12 2.27
C ARG A 88 12.26 23.92 3.46
N ASP A 89 13.10 23.37 4.36
CA ASP A 89 14.31 22.56 4.15
C ASP A 89 14.82 21.80 5.42
N ALA A 90 15.64 20.76 5.16
CA ALA A 90 16.79 20.27 5.96
C ALA A 90 16.59 19.29 7.15
N LYS A 91 16.49 18.00 6.82
CA LYS A 91 16.82 16.85 7.68
C LYS A 91 18.27 16.40 7.37
N PRO A 92 19.18 16.25 8.34
CA PRO A 92 20.51 15.69 8.10
C PRO A 92 20.42 14.15 8.00
N GLU A 93 21.05 13.64 6.95
CA GLU A 93 21.10 12.24 6.54
C GLU A 93 21.90 11.37 7.54
N PRO A 94 21.45 10.15 7.87
CA PRO A 94 22.25 9.21 8.64
C PRO A 94 23.32 8.56 7.74
N LYS A 95 24.60 8.70 8.13
CA LYS A 95 25.74 8.02 7.49
C LYS A 95 25.72 6.51 7.77
N ARG A 96 25.56 5.75 6.68
CA ARG A 96 26.19 4.47 6.32
C ARG A 96 26.63 3.55 7.48
N ALA A 97 25.76 2.58 7.80
CA ALA A 97 26.21 1.22 8.09
C ALA A 97 26.72 0.59 6.78
N PRO A 98 27.63 -0.40 6.82
CA PRO A 98 28.19 -1.00 5.61
C PRO A 98 27.03 -1.58 4.81
N GLU A 99 26.85 -1.06 3.59
CA GLU A 99 25.94 -1.58 2.60
C GLU A 99 26.14 -3.10 2.52
N PRO A 100 25.11 -3.94 2.78
CA PRO A 100 25.10 -5.23 2.12
C PRO A 100 25.18 -4.89 0.62
N GLU A 101 26.13 -5.50 -0.08
CA GLU A 101 26.24 -5.35 -1.53
C GLU A 101 24.84 -5.46 -2.15
N PRO A 102 24.49 -4.57 -3.10
CA PRO A 102 23.18 -4.59 -3.72
C PRO A 102 23.03 -5.95 -4.42
N GLU A 103 22.27 -6.86 -3.82
CA GLU A 103 21.48 -7.75 -4.65
C GLU A 103 20.64 -6.83 -5.54
N PRO A 104 20.64 -7.03 -6.87
CA PRO A 104 19.99 -6.12 -7.79
C PRO A 104 18.50 -6.07 -7.43
N GLU A 105 18.03 -4.96 -6.84
CA GLU A 105 16.60 -4.67 -6.83
C GLU A 105 16.21 -4.47 -8.30
N ASP A 106 15.59 -5.52 -8.83
CA ASP A 106 15.50 -5.83 -10.25
C ASP A 106 15.08 -4.63 -11.11
N GLU A 107 15.85 -4.31 -12.15
CA GLU A 107 15.39 -3.50 -13.29
C GLU A 107 13.99 -3.94 -13.78
N GLU A 108 13.68 -5.23 -13.57
CA GLU A 108 12.42 -5.90 -13.82
C GLU A 108 11.24 -5.34 -12.98
N ALA A 109 11.45 -4.90 -11.74
CA ALA A 109 10.38 -4.32 -10.90
C ALA A 109 10.02 -2.88 -11.32
N ILE A 110 11.00 -2.11 -11.80
CA ILE A 110 10.79 -0.77 -12.36
C ILE A 110 10.13 -0.91 -13.75
N ALA A 111 10.62 -1.83 -14.59
CA ALA A 111 10.01 -2.15 -15.87
C ALA A 111 8.57 -2.68 -15.72
N ALA A 112 8.28 -3.49 -14.70
CA ALA A 112 6.94 -3.98 -14.41
C ALA A 112 5.97 -2.85 -14.01
N LYS A 113 6.44 -1.84 -13.25
CA LYS A 113 5.63 -0.66 -12.93
C LYS A 113 5.36 0.21 -14.15
N GLU A 114 6.35 0.45 -15.00
CA GLU A 114 6.15 1.20 -16.25
C GLU A 114 5.23 0.44 -17.23
N ALA A 115 5.41 -0.87 -17.36
CA ALA A 115 4.55 -1.72 -18.18
C ALA A 115 3.10 -1.69 -17.68
N LYS A 116 2.90 -1.72 -16.35
CA LYS A 116 1.58 -1.56 -15.75
C LYS A 116 0.98 -0.18 -16.04
N ALA A 117 1.75 0.90 -15.93
CA ALA A 117 1.28 2.25 -16.24
C ALA A 117 0.86 2.39 -17.72
N LYS A 118 1.66 1.87 -18.65
CA LYS A 118 1.32 1.83 -20.08
C LYS A 118 0.08 0.97 -20.34
N ALA A 119 -0.05 -0.18 -19.69
CA ALA A 119 -1.24 -1.03 -19.80
C ALA A 119 -2.50 -0.32 -19.25
N ASP A 120 -2.37 0.45 -18.17
CA ASP A 120 -3.47 1.24 -17.61
C ASP A 120 -3.89 2.40 -18.53
N GLU A 121 -2.96 3.03 -19.25
CA GLU A 121 -3.25 4.02 -20.29
C GLU A 121 -4.00 3.39 -21.46
N GLU A 122 -3.51 2.26 -21.99
CA GLU A 122 -4.19 1.50 -23.04
C GLU A 122 -5.61 1.08 -22.61
N LYS A 123 -5.79 0.62 -21.36
CA LYS A 123 -7.12 0.32 -20.81
C LYS A 123 -8.03 1.55 -20.81
N LYS A 124 -7.52 2.74 -20.46
CA LYS A 124 -8.31 3.98 -20.50
C LYS A 124 -8.76 4.31 -21.92
N LEU A 125 -7.86 4.19 -22.90
CA LEU A 125 -8.19 4.35 -24.33
C LEU A 125 -9.24 3.33 -24.79
N GLY A 126 -9.10 2.07 -24.37
CA GLY A 126 -10.09 1.03 -24.63
C GLY A 126 -11.46 1.37 -24.02
N THR A 127 -11.48 1.92 -22.81
CA THR A 127 -12.72 2.33 -22.13
C THR A 127 -13.39 3.51 -22.83
N GLU A 128 -12.60 4.47 -23.32
CA GLU A 128 -13.10 5.60 -24.08
C GLU A 128 -13.72 5.15 -25.41
N ASN A 129 -13.04 4.27 -26.14
CA ASN A 129 -13.55 3.67 -27.36
C ASN A 129 -14.81 2.83 -27.11
N TYR A 130 -14.85 2.07 -26.02
CA TYR A 130 -16.03 1.30 -25.60
C TYR A 130 -17.24 2.21 -25.35
N LYS A 131 -17.05 3.35 -24.68
CA LYS A 131 -18.11 4.36 -24.49
C LYS A 131 -18.60 4.96 -25.81
N LYS A 132 -17.69 5.10 -26.79
CA LYS A 132 -18.01 5.55 -28.16
C LYS A 132 -18.66 4.46 -29.02
N ARG A 133 -18.90 3.25 -28.48
CA ARG A 133 -19.35 2.04 -29.20
C ARG A 133 -18.38 1.58 -30.29
N ASN A 134 -17.13 2.04 -30.25
CA ASN A 134 -16.06 1.57 -31.11
C ASN A 134 -15.43 0.31 -30.49
N PHE A 135 -16.17 -0.79 -30.53
CA PHE A 135 -15.77 -2.03 -29.85
C PHE A 135 -14.51 -2.65 -30.46
N ASP A 136 -14.32 -2.55 -31.77
CA ASP A 136 -13.10 -3.04 -32.45
C ASP A 136 -11.83 -2.40 -31.90
N ALA A 137 -11.78 -1.07 -31.89
CA ALA A 137 -10.64 -0.32 -31.32
C ALA A 137 -10.47 -0.59 -29.82
N ALA A 138 -11.58 -0.74 -29.07
CA ALA A 138 -11.51 -1.08 -27.65
C ALA A 138 -10.85 -2.45 -27.41
N ILE A 139 -11.17 -3.45 -28.24
CA ILE A 139 -10.61 -4.80 -28.15
C ILE A 139 -9.10 -4.77 -28.40
N GLU A 140 -8.63 -3.99 -29.38
CA GLU A 140 -7.20 -3.82 -29.68
C GLU A 140 -6.44 -3.18 -28.51
N HIS A 141 -6.99 -2.13 -27.91
CA HIS A 141 -6.37 -1.48 -26.75
C HIS A 141 -6.34 -2.40 -25.52
N TYR A 142 -7.40 -3.17 -25.27
CA TYR A 142 -7.42 -4.12 -24.15
C TYR A 142 -6.48 -5.32 -24.37
N SER A 143 -6.31 -5.79 -25.60
CA SER A 143 -5.35 -6.86 -25.90
C SER A 143 -3.91 -6.36 -25.78
N ALA A 144 -3.62 -5.13 -26.23
CA ALA A 144 -2.33 -4.48 -26.04
C ALA A 144 -2.02 -4.30 -24.54
N ALA A 145 -2.99 -3.85 -23.74
CA ALA A 145 -2.85 -3.74 -22.28
C ALA A 145 -2.48 -5.09 -21.64
N TRP A 146 -3.14 -6.17 -22.06
CA TRP A 146 -2.85 -7.54 -21.59
C TRP A 146 -1.45 -8.02 -21.97
N SER A 147 -0.95 -7.67 -23.17
CA SER A 147 0.41 -8.00 -23.60
C SER A 147 1.48 -7.25 -22.80
N LEU A 148 1.20 -6.01 -22.38
CA LEU A 148 2.10 -5.19 -21.57
C LEU A 148 2.10 -5.64 -20.10
N HIS A 149 0.92 -5.84 -19.52
CA HIS A 149 0.76 -6.30 -18.16
C HIS A 149 -0.38 -7.30 -18.08
N LYS A 150 -0.08 -8.52 -17.62
CA LYS A 150 -1.10 -9.56 -17.47
C LYS A 150 -1.91 -9.30 -16.21
N ASP A 151 -3.08 -8.70 -16.38
CA ASP A 151 -4.07 -8.50 -15.31
C ASP A 151 -5.45 -8.97 -15.79
N ILE A 152 -6.10 -9.76 -14.94
CA ILE A 152 -7.44 -10.34 -15.16
C ILE A 152 -8.47 -9.25 -15.49
N THR A 153 -8.27 -8.05 -14.95
CA THR A 153 -9.10 -6.88 -15.19
C THR A 153 -9.22 -6.55 -16.68
N TYR A 154 -8.12 -6.64 -17.44
CA TYR A 154 -8.11 -6.37 -18.88
C TYR A 154 -8.93 -7.42 -19.64
N LEU A 155 -8.83 -8.70 -19.27
CA LEU A 155 -9.60 -9.77 -19.89
C LEU A 155 -11.11 -9.64 -19.64
N THR A 156 -11.53 -9.13 -18.48
CA THR A 156 -12.97 -8.81 -18.26
C THR A 156 -13.46 -7.69 -19.15
N ASN A 157 -12.68 -6.63 -19.32
CA ASN A 157 -13.09 -5.52 -20.18
C ASN A 157 -13.07 -5.94 -21.66
N LEU A 158 -12.10 -6.77 -22.05
CA LEU A 158 -12.04 -7.41 -23.36
C LEU A 158 -13.27 -8.27 -23.63
N GLY A 159 -13.63 -9.15 -22.69
CA GLY A 159 -14.81 -10.00 -22.78
C GLY A 159 -16.11 -9.20 -22.89
N ALA A 160 -16.23 -8.10 -22.12
CA ALA A 160 -17.36 -7.18 -22.22
C ALA A 160 -17.41 -6.44 -23.58
N ALA A 161 -16.27 -5.99 -24.10
CA ALA A 161 -16.20 -5.32 -25.41
C ALA A 161 -16.58 -6.26 -26.56
N LYS A 162 -16.10 -7.52 -26.54
CA LYS A 162 -16.48 -8.54 -27.52
C LYS A 162 -17.94 -8.93 -27.42
N PHE A 163 -18.48 -9.02 -26.20
CA PHE A 163 -19.90 -9.30 -25.99
C PHE A 163 -20.80 -8.21 -26.58
N GLU A 164 -20.51 -6.94 -26.32
CA GLU A 164 -21.30 -5.82 -26.89
C GLU A 164 -21.16 -5.71 -28.41
N LYS A 165 -20.03 -6.14 -28.97
CA LYS A 165 -19.84 -6.27 -30.42
C LYS A 165 -20.71 -7.38 -31.03
N GLY A 166 -21.18 -8.33 -30.22
CA GLY A 166 -21.89 -9.53 -30.67
C GLY A 166 -20.99 -10.73 -30.98
N ASP A 167 -19.70 -10.63 -30.66
CA ASP A 167 -18.74 -11.74 -30.74
C ASP A 167 -18.77 -12.56 -29.44
N TYR A 168 -19.81 -13.38 -29.30
CA TYR A 168 -20.01 -14.23 -28.13
C TYR A 168 -18.93 -15.29 -27.98
N GLN A 169 -18.42 -15.82 -29.11
CA GLN A 169 -17.39 -16.85 -29.10
C GLN A 169 -16.07 -16.28 -28.56
N GLY A 170 -15.64 -15.12 -29.09
CA GLY A 170 -14.44 -14.45 -28.61
C GLY A 170 -14.56 -13.94 -27.16
N ALA A 171 -15.78 -13.64 -26.68
CA ALA A 171 -16.04 -13.29 -25.29
C ALA A 171 -15.89 -14.50 -24.35
N ILE A 172 -16.36 -15.68 -24.77
CA ILE A 172 -16.18 -16.94 -24.02
C ILE A 172 -14.69 -17.28 -23.90
N GLU A 173 -13.94 -17.18 -24.99
CA GLU A 173 -12.48 -17.41 -24.99
C GLU A 173 -11.76 -16.45 -24.03
N ALA A 174 -12.12 -15.16 -24.03
CA ALA A 174 -11.57 -14.19 -23.09
C ALA A 174 -11.89 -14.52 -21.62
N CYS A 175 -13.11 -14.98 -21.34
CA CYS A 175 -13.49 -15.45 -20.01
C CYS A 175 -12.74 -16.73 -19.59
N GLN A 176 -12.51 -17.66 -20.52
CA GLN A 176 -11.73 -18.87 -20.25
C GLN A 176 -10.27 -18.54 -19.93
N GLN A 177 -9.66 -17.66 -20.72
CA GLN A 177 -8.32 -17.14 -20.44
C GLN A 177 -8.24 -16.45 -19.07
N ALA A 178 -9.28 -15.69 -18.69
CA ALA A 178 -9.35 -15.03 -17.39
C ALA A 178 -9.45 -16.04 -16.23
N ILE A 179 -10.17 -17.14 -16.41
CA ILE A 179 -10.27 -18.23 -15.42
C ILE A 179 -8.94 -18.96 -15.29
N GLU A 180 -8.29 -19.27 -16.41
CA GLU A 180 -7.01 -20.00 -16.44
C GLU A 180 -5.92 -19.17 -15.77
N TYR A 181 -5.75 -17.91 -16.20
CA TYR A 181 -4.78 -17.01 -15.58
C TYR A 181 -5.15 -16.66 -14.13
N GLY A 182 -6.44 -16.51 -13.82
CA GLY A 182 -6.89 -16.29 -12.45
C GLY A 182 -6.57 -17.44 -11.50
N ARG A 183 -6.61 -18.69 -12.01
CA ARG A 183 -6.16 -19.86 -11.25
C ARG A 183 -4.64 -19.88 -11.08
N GLU A 184 -3.88 -19.49 -12.11
CA GLU A 184 -2.41 -19.41 -12.03
C GLU A 184 -1.93 -18.38 -11.00
N VAL A 185 -2.58 -17.21 -10.95
CA VAL A 185 -2.19 -16.10 -10.07
C VAL A 185 -2.85 -16.19 -8.68
N LEU A 186 -3.64 -17.24 -8.40
CA LEU A 186 -4.42 -17.38 -7.16
C LEU A 186 -5.29 -16.14 -6.88
N ALA A 187 -5.87 -15.57 -7.94
CA ALA A 187 -6.74 -14.41 -7.83
C ALA A 187 -8.01 -14.73 -7.02
N ASP A 188 -8.61 -13.70 -6.44
CA ASP A 188 -9.78 -13.85 -5.56
C ASP A 188 -10.87 -14.73 -6.22
N PHE A 189 -11.29 -15.77 -5.52
CA PHE A 189 -12.29 -16.72 -5.99
C PHE A 189 -13.59 -16.04 -6.46
N LYS A 190 -13.92 -14.85 -5.92
CA LYS A 190 -15.05 -14.05 -6.39
C LYS A 190 -14.90 -13.59 -7.83
N ILE A 191 -13.68 -13.18 -8.20
CA ILE A 191 -13.35 -12.73 -9.56
C ILE A 191 -13.48 -13.93 -10.51
N ILE A 192 -12.88 -15.06 -10.18
CA ILE A 192 -12.98 -16.31 -10.95
C ILE A 192 -14.45 -16.76 -11.10
N ALA A 193 -15.21 -16.77 -10.01
CA ALA A 193 -16.63 -17.15 -10.02
C ALA A 193 -17.47 -16.24 -10.92
N LYS A 194 -17.16 -14.94 -10.99
CA LYS A 194 -17.81 -14.00 -11.91
C LYS A 194 -17.60 -14.40 -13.38
N TYR A 195 -16.40 -14.81 -13.77
CA TYR A 195 -16.14 -15.27 -15.15
C TYR A 195 -16.79 -16.60 -15.46
N VAL A 196 -16.76 -17.54 -14.52
CA VAL A 196 -17.46 -18.82 -14.69
C VAL A 196 -18.95 -18.56 -14.89
N TYR A 197 -19.55 -17.72 -14.06
CA TYR A 197 -20.96 -17.35 -14.21
C TYR A 197 -21.25 -16.64 -15.54
N LEU A 198 -20.40 -15.69 -15.93
CA LEU A 198 -20.53 -14.96 -17.19
C LEU A 198 -20.41 -15.89 -18.40
N SER A 199 -19.48 -16.85 -18.36
CA SER A 199 -19.28 -17.85 -19.41
C SER A 199 -20.49 -18.78 -19.60
N ILE A 200 -21.18 -19.14 -18.51
CA ILE A 200 -22.39 -19.97 -18.56
C ILE A 200 -23.60 -19.18 -19.05
N ARG A 201 -23.63 -17.87 -18.76
CA ARG A 201 -24.75 -16.99 -19.14
C ARG A 201 -24.69 -16.51 -20.58
N PHE A 202 -23.55 -16.64 -21.26
CA PHE A 202 -23.51 -16.44 -22.70
C PHE A 202 -24.35 -17.51 -23.40
N PRO A 203 -25.23 -17.13 -24.34
CA PRO A 203 -25.97 -18.11 -25.11
C PRO A 203 -24.95 -18.95 -25.87
N PHE A 204 -24.83 -20.22 -25.51
CA PHE A 204 -24.11 -21.21 -26.31
C PHE A 204 -24.81 -21.27 -27.66
N ASN A 205 -24.31 -20.51 -28.64
CA ASN A 205 -24.72 -20.66 -30.01
C ASN A 205 -24.03 -21.91 -30.54
N THR A 206 -24.49 -23.08 -30.08
CA THR A 206 -24.15 -24.36 -30.69
C THR A 206 -24.78 -24.40 -32.08
N ASN A 207 -24.17 -23.70 -33.03
CA ASN A 207 -24.31 -24.00 -34.44
C ASN A 207 -23.43 -25.22 -34.72
N ILE A 208 -23.91 -26.37 -34.24
CA ILE A 208 -23.45 -27.67 -34.70
C ILE A 208 -24.21 -27.85 -36.02
N THR A 209 -23.52 -27.62 -37.13
CA THR A 209 -23.97 -28.05 -38.46
C THR A 209 -23.32 -29.38 -38.78
#